data_AF-A0A1H8YBX2-F1
#
_entry.id   AF-A0A1H8YBX2-F1
#
_cell.length_a   1.000
_cell.length_b   1.000
_cell.length_c   1.000
_cell.angle_alpha   90.00
_cell.angle_beta   90.00
_cell.angle_gamma   90.00
#
_symmetry.space_group_name_H-M   'P 1'
#
loop_
_entity.id
_entity.type
_entity.pdbx_description
1 polymer ?
#
loop_
_entity_poly.entity_id
_entity_poly.type
_entity_poly.pdbx_seq_one_letter_code
_entity_poly.pdbx_strand_id
1 'polypeptide(L)'
;MAIIAQYDTDPVLINIKNRHHAWHTFPGGAHGFPSRAHNIGSVGSGREFFQFHRDLMNEFFAWNNVHQAATPGQLAAWHSVPPEMKIPVTGWPVPWPGLDLAAAEQRINTNSPAFINDDAFGIHVETTIHNWIHGAVAATPAFNLPPAEQAIIKELHSVQSTWFYKIHGLVDYWWTRFLHPKNAFKEIIDTNPKLVFKETVDAHPPHKHIIDVPLKPVIDVPPKGFKEQVEVPGKNFGDVPDPFKPGIDPAVVQELVERVKQLEARVPVKISPFIRPFQRPVVGENIVKKENKPRK
;
A
#
# COMPACT_ATOMS: atom_id res chain seq x y z
N MET A 1 -16.83 -19.74 5.63
CA MET A 1 -17.08 -20.04 4.20
C MET A 1 -16.26 -19.07 3.38
N ALA A 2 -15.40 -19.54 2.49
CA ALA A 2 -14.46 -18.67 1.80
C ALA A 2 -14.77 -18.50 0.30
N ILE A 3 -15.83 -19.14 -0.21
CA ILE A 3 -16.39 -18.91 -1.56
C ILE A 3 -17.69 -18.09 -1.44
N ILE A 4 -17.85 -17.09 -2.31
CA ILE A 4 -19.01 -16.20 -2.38
C ILE A 4 -19.95 -16.70 -3.47
N ALA A 5 -20.98 -17.46 -3.09
CA ALA A 5 -21.87 -18.16 -4.03
C ALA A 5 -22.67 -17.23 -4.97
N GLN A 6 -22.85 -15.96 -4.59
CA GLN A 6 -23.59 -14.97 -5.37
C GLN A 6 -22.91 -14.65 -6.71
N TYR A 7 -21.64 -15.03 -6.92
CA TYR A 7 -20.97 -14.91 -8.22
C TYR A 7 -21.62 -15.70 -9.35
N ASP A 8 -22.53 -16.63 -9.05
CA ASP A 8 -23.25 -17.42 -10.05
C ASP A 8 -24.71 -16.99 -10.23
N THR A 9 -25.21 -16.07 -9.41
CA THR A 9 -26.64 -15.70 -9.41
C THR A 9 -26.88 -14.19 -9.44
N ASP A 10 -25.97 -13.38 -8.91
CA ASP A 10 -26.09 -11.93 -8.89
C ASP A 10 -25.50 -11.31 -10.17
N PRO A 11 -26.27 -10.52 -10.94
CA PRO A 11 -25.79 -9.93 -12.20
C PRO A 11 -24.56 -9.04 -12.07
N VAL A 12 -24.40 -8.33 -10.96
CA VAL A 12 -23.23 -7.47 -10.70
C VAL A 12 -22.00 -8.33 -10.51
N LEU A 13 -22.11 -9.37 -9.69
CA LEU A 13 -20.99 -10.27 -9.44
C LEU A 13 -20.63 -11.13 -10.66
N ILE A 14 -21.63 -11.59 -11.42
CA ILE A 14 -21.39 -12.28 -12.70
C ILE A 14 -20.59 -11.37 -13.64
N ASN A 15 -20.94 -10.08 -13.72
CA ASN A 15 -20.21 -9.10 -14.54
C ASN A 15 -18.75 -8.91 -14.03
N ILE A 16 -18.54 -8.74 -12.72
CA ILE A 16 -17.20 -8.67 -12.10
C ILE A 16 -16.37 -9.92 -12.46
N LYS A 17 -16.92 -11.13 -12.29
CA LYS A 17 -16.27 -12.40 -12.65
C LYS A 17 -15.89 -12.46 -14.12
N ASN A 18 -16.82 -12.09 -15.00
CA ASN A 18 -16.63 -12.15 -16.44
C ASN A 18 -15.57 -11.15 -16.92
N ARG A 19 -15.53 -9.94 -16.35
CA ARG A 19 -14.48 -8.94 -16.63
C ARG A 19 -13.11 -9.40 -16.15
N HIS A 20 -13.01 -9.96 -14.95
CA HIS A 20 -11.77 -10.54 -14.44
C HIS A 20 -11.25 -11.65 -15.38
N HIS A 21 -12.11 -12.59 -15.76
CA HIS A 21 -11.76 -13.64 -16.70
C HIS A 21 -11.27 -13.05 -18.03
N ALA A 22 -12.04 -12.15 -18.63
CA ALA A 22 -11.72 -11.54 -19.91
C ALA A 22 -10.39 -10.81 -19.91
N TRP A 23 -10.10 -10.02 -18.87
CA TRP A 23 -8.87 -9.24 -18.76
C TRP A 23 -7.62 -10.13 -18.79
N HIS A 24 -7.69 -11.30 -18.14
CA HIS A 24 -6.63 -12.30 -18.15
C HIS A 24 -6.59 -13.18 -19.42
N THR A 25 -7.66 -13.23 -20.22
CA THR A 25 -7.68 -13.95 -21.51
C THR A 25 -7.07 -13.11 -22.61
N PHE A 26 -5.74 -13.08 -22.70
CA PHE A 26 -5.01 -12.36 -23.73
C PHE A 26 -4.41 -13.29 -24.81
N PRO A 27 -4.53 -12.93 -26.11
CA PRO A 27 -5.38 -11.89 -26.68
C PRO A 27 -6.84 -12.36 -26.83
N GLY A 28 -7.76 -11.42 -27.01
CA GLY A 28 -9.12 -11.72 -27.52
C GLY A 28 -10.25 -11.55 -26.51
N GLY A 29 -9.95 -11.46 -25.21
CA GLY A 29 -10.97 -11.30 -24.16
C GLY A 29 -11.90 -12.50 -24.04
N ALA A 30 -12.95 -12.36 -23.23
CA ALA A 30 -13.96 -13.39 -23.03
C ALA A 30 -15.28 -12.77 -22.55
N HIS A 31 -16.38 -13.50 -22.66
CA HIS A 31 -17.69 -13.11 -22.11
C HIS A 31 -18.20 -11.73 -22.57
N GLY A 32 -17.78 -11.27 -23.77
CA GLY A 32 -18.13 -9.95 -24.30
C GLY A 32 -17.33 -8.78 -23.74
N PHE A 33 -16.30 -9.04 -22.93
CA PHE A 33 -15.39 -8.02 -22.40
C PHE A 33 -14.01 -8.11 -23.09
N PRO A 34 -13.28 -6.98 -23.23
CA PRO A 34 -11.95 -6.98 -23.80
C PRO A 34 -10.93 -7.64 -22.86
N SER A 35 -9.82 -8.11 -23.44
CA SER A 35 -8.62 -8.44 -22.67
C SER A 35 -7.94 -7.18 -22.14
N ARG A 36 -6.93 -7.37 -21.28
CA ARG A 36 -5.96 -6.32 -20.98
C ARG A 36 -5.40 -5.64 -22.24
N ALA A 37 -5.08 -4.37 -22.12
CA ALA A 37 -4.57 -3.54 -23.21
C ALA A 37 -3.08 -3.78 -23.48
N HIS A 38 -2.30 -4.06 -22.44
CA HIS A 38 -0.85 -4.26 -22.53
C HIS A 38 -0.47 -5.69 -22.17
N ASN A 39 0.43 -6.33 -22.93
CA ASN A 39 0.95 -7.67 -22.57
C ASN A 39 1.64 -7.64 -21.20
N ILE A 40 1.58 -8.76 -20.47
CA ILE A 40 2.30 -8.89 -19.19
C ILE A 40 3.78 -8.55 -19.40
N GLY A 41 4.32 -7.64 -18.59
CA GLY A 41 5.72 -7.22 -18.65
C GLY A 41 6.05 -6.18 -19.72
N SER A 42 5.08 -5.73 -20.51
CA SER A 42 5.27 -4.62 -21.46
C SER A 42 4.99 -3.25 -20.81
N VAL A 43 5.45 -2.18 -21.43
CA VAL A 43 5.24 -0.80 -20.94
C VAL A 43 3.74 -0.51 -20.79
N GLY A 44 3.33 -0.01 -19.63
CA GLY A 44 1.94 0.27 -19.26
C GLY A 44 1.23 -0.89 -18.54
N SER A 45 1.77 -2.11 -18.62
CA SER A 45 1.11 -3.30 -18.11
C SER A 45 1.07 -3.39 -16.58
N GLY A 46 2.06 -2.82 -15.88
CA GLY A 46 2.14 -2.86 -14.43
C GLY A 46 1.19 -1.87 -13.78
N ARG A 47 1.06 -0.67 -14.35
CA ARG A 47 0.05 0.29 -13.89
C ARG A 47 -1.36 -0.21 -14.18
N GLU A 48 -1.58 -0.75 -15.38
CA GLU A 48 -2.86 -1.37 -15.75
C GLU A 48 -3.25 -2.48 -14.77
N PHE A 49 -2.32 -3.38 -14.44
CA PHE A 49 -2.51 -4.46 -13.47
C PHE A 49 -3.03 -3.92 -12.13
N PHE A 50 -2.39 -2.89 -11.57
CA PHE A 50 -2.82 -2.33 -10.29
C PHE A 50 -4.20 -1.67 -10.36
N GLN A 51 -4.43 -0.84 -11.38
CA GLN A 51 -5.69 -0.11 -11.56
C GLN A 51 -6.87 -1.07 -11.72
N PHE A 52 -6.72 -2.05 -12.62
CA PHE A 52 -7.76 -3.03 -12.91
C PHE A 52 -8.22 -3.79 -11.66
N HIS A 53 -7.27 -4.31 -10.87
CA HIS A 53 -7.61 -5.10 -9.67
C HIS A 53 -8.16 -4.22 -8.55
N ARG A 54 -7.67 -2.99 -8.38
CA ARG A 54 -8.23 -2.02 -7.42
C ARG A 54 -9.69 -1.71 -7.76
N ASP A 55 -9.99 -1.44 -9.03
CA ASP A 55 -11.33 -1.08 -9.47
C ASP A 55 -12.31 -2.26 -9.30
N LEU A 56 -11.91 -3.48 -9.69
CA LEU A 56 -12.68 -4.70 -9.44
C LEU A 56 -13.00 -4.90 -7.95
N MET A 57 -11.99 -4.73 -7.08
CA MET A 57 -12.19 -4.85 -5.63
C MET A 57 -13.14 -3.78 -5.09
N ASN A 58 -13.04 -2.53 -5.55
CA ASN A 58 -13.91 -1.44 -5.13
C ASN A 58 -15.37 -1.70 -5.51
N GLU A 59 -15.61 -2.21 -6.72
CA GLU A 59 -16.95 -2.59 -7.16
C GLU A 59 -17.53 -3.73 -6.29
N PHE A 60 -16.74 -4.75 -6.00
CA PHE A 60 -17.16 -5.81 -5.09
C PHE A 60 -17.45 -5.28 -3.69
N PHE A 61 -16.59 -4.42 -3.12
CA PHE A 61 -16.80 -3.87 -1.77
C PHE A 61 -18.04 -3.00 -1.69
N ALA A 62 -18.33 -2.21 -2.74
CA ALA A 62 -19.57 -1.44 -2.84
C ALA A 62 -20.80 -2.37 -2.85
N TRP A 63 -20.76 -3.45 -3.64
CA TRP A 63 -21.82 -4.46 -3.66
C TRP A 63 -21.96 -5.17 -2.30
N ASN A 64 -20.85 -5.58 -1.67
CA ASN A 64 -20.85 -6.33 -0.41
C ASN A 64 -21.28 -5.47 0.78
N ASN A 65 -21.08 -4.15 0.73
CA ASN A 65 -21.57 -3.23 1.75
C ASN A 65 -23.12 -3.23 1.84
N VAL A 66 -23.80 -3.56 0.74
CA VAL A 66 -25.26 -3.67 0.70
C VAL A 66 -25.72 -5.09 1.04
N HIS A 67 -25.07 -6.12 0.49
CA HIS A 67 -25.54 -7.50 0.55
C HIS A 67 -24.97 -8.32 1.71
N GLN A 68 -23.84 -7.90 2.28
CA GLN A 68 -23.18 -8.54 3.42
C GLN A 68 -22.86 -10.04 3.20
N ALA A 69 -22.55 -10.44 1.96
CA ALA A 69 -22.26 -11.83 1.62
C ALA A 69 -20.95 -12.36 2.22
N ALA A 70 -19.98 -11.47 2.49
CA ALA A 70 -18.76 -11.77 3.22
C ALA A 70 -18.50 -10.73 4.33
N THR A 71 -18.03 -11.21 5.48
CA THR A 71 -17.70 -10.36 6.62
C THR A 71 -16.39 -9.59 6.40
N PRO A 72 -16.18 -8.43 7.06
CA PRO A 72 -14.93 -7.71 6.99
C PRO A 72 -13.68 -8.55 7.34
N GLY A 73 -13.78 -9.50 8.28
CA GLY A 73 -12.65 -10.38 8.62
C GLY A 73 -12.27 -11.36 7.52
N GLN A 74 -13.26 -11.86 6.77
CA GLN A 74 -13.02 -12.71 5.60
C GLN A 74 -12.36 -11.92 4.46
N LEU A 75 -12.67 -10.64 4.33
CA LEU A 75 -12.15 -9.77 3.28
C LEU A 75 -10.91 -8.97 3.66
N ALA A 76 -10.50 -9.02 4.94
CA ALA A 76 -9.40 -8.21 5.45
C ALA A 76 -8.11 -8.42 4.64
N ALA A 77 -7.65 -7.33 4.02
CA ALA A 77 -6.43 -7.29 3.22
C ALA A 77 -5.22 -7.75 4.02
N TRP A 78 -4.29 -8.43 3.34
CA TRP A 78 -2.97 -8.68 3.89
C TRP A 78 -2.07 -7.45 3.72
N HIS A 79 -1.11 -7.30 4.62
CA HIS A 79 -0.08 -6.25 4.55
C HIS A 79 1.35 -6.81 4.41
N SER A 80 1.47 -8.13 4.36
CA SER A 80 2.69 -8.87 4.09
C SER A 80 2.30 -10.25 3.55
N VAL A 81 3.20 -10.90 2.82
CA VAL A 81 3.05 -12.33 2.49
C VAL A 81 2.99 -13.11 3.81
N PRO A 82 1.92 -13.89 4.07
CA PRO A 82 1.82 -14.68 5.30
C PRO A 82 3.03 -15.61 5.50
N PRO A 83 3.60 -15.68 6.72
CA PRO A 83 4.74 -16.54 7.00
C PRO A 83 4.44 -18.03 6.78
N GLU A 84 3.19 -18.45 6.92
CA GLU A 84 2.72 -19.82 6.66
C GLU A 84 2.93 -20.23 5.19
N MET A 85 2.99 -19.27 4.26
CA MET A 85 3.28 -19.56 2.85
C MET A 85 4.78 -19.57 2.56
N LYS A 86 5.65 -19.15 3.49
CA LYS A 86 7.11 -19.04 3.28
C LYS A 86 7.82 -20.33 3.67
N ILE A 87 7.35 -21.46 3.12
CA ILE A 87 7.81 -22.81 3.44
C ILE A 87 8.16 -23.59 2.17
N PRO A 88 9.03 -24.60 2.24
CA PRO A 88 9.48 -25.32 1.03
C PRO A 88 8.35 -25.96 0.20
N VAL A 89 7.29 -26.44 0.85
CA VAL A 89 6.15 -27.11 0.17
C VAL A 89 5.37 -26.19 -0.77
N THR A 90 5.42 -24.87 -0.56
CA THR A 90 4.81 -23.88 -1.46
C THR A 90 5.78 -23.39 -2.54
N GLY A 91 7.00 -23.94 -2.60
CA GLY A 91 8.07 -23.48 -3.49
C GLY A 91 8.86 -22.28 -2.95
N TRP A 92 8.70 -21.91 -1.67
CA TRP A 92 9.52 -20.83 -1.10
C TRP A 92 10.95 -21.30 -0.78
N PRO A 93 12.00 -20.49 -1.03
CA PRO A 93 11.96 -19.17 -1.72
C PRO A 93 12.14 -19.27 -3.25
N VAL A 94 12.47 -20.44 -3.79
CA VAL A 94 12.78 -20.65 -5.21
C VAL A 94 11.77 -21.64 -5.82
N PRO A 95 10.64 -21.16 -6.36
CA PRO A 95 9.59 -22.03 -6.86
C PRO A 95 9.95 -22.64 -8.23
N TRP A 96 10.84 -21.97 -8.97
CA TRP A 96 11.45 -22.44 -10.21
C TRP A 96 12.80 -21.77 -10.44
N PRO A 97 13.68 -22.34 -11.29
CA PRO A 97 14.98 -21.74 -11.58
C PRO A 97 14.85 -20.31 -12.10
N GLY A 98 15.64 -19.40 -11.52
CA GLY A 98 15.69 -18.00 -11.94
C GLY A 98 14.73 -17.05 -11.23
N LEU A 99 13.89 -17.53 -10.30
CA LEU A 99 13.07 -16.67 -9.44
C LEU A 99 13.41 -16.88 -7.96
N ASP A 100 13.83 -15.81 -7.28
CA ASP A 100 13.97 -15.73 -5.83
C ASP A 100 12.85 -14.86 -5.25
N LEU A 101 11.87 -15.50 -4.63
CA LEU A 101 10.71 -14.83 -4.04
C LEU A 101 11.08 -14.01 -2.80
N ALA A 102 12.11 -14.41 -2.06
CA ALA A 102 12.57 -13.66 -0.89
C ALA A 102 13.23 -12.35 -1.34
N ALA A 103 14.05 -12.40 -2.38
CA ALA A 103 14.63 -11.21 -3.00
C ALA A 103 13.56 -10.31 -3.64
N ALA A 104 12.56 -10.90 -4.32
CA ALA A 104 11.44 -10.15 -4.90
C ALA A 104 10.62 -9.44 -3.81
N GLU A 105 10.22 -10.15 -2.76
CA GLU A 105 9.51 -9.56 -1.61
C GLU A 105 10.34 -8.47 -0.94
N GLN A 106 11.64 -8.70 -0.74
CA GLN A 106 12.54 -7.69 -0.17
C GLN A 106 12.59 -6.45 -1.05
N ARG A 107 12.74 -6.59 -2.37
CA ARG A 107 12.78 -5.44 -3.29
C ARG A 107 11.45 -4.68 -3.29
N ILE A 108 10.32 -5.38 -3.29
CA ILE A 108 8.99 -4.77 -3.14
C ILE A 108 8.89 -3.98 -1.83
N ASN A 109 9.38 -4.56 -0.74
CA ASN A 109 9.32 -3.97 0.59
C ASN A 109 10.38 -2.90 0.87
N THR A 110 11.40 -2.75 0.04
CA THR A 110 12.46 -1.75 0.26
C THR A 110 12.56 -0.72 -0.86
N ASN A 111 11.96 -0.98 -2.02
CA ASN A 111 12.23 -0.24 -3.25
C ASN A 111 13.75 -0.17 -3.53
N SER A 112 14.47 -1.27 -3.28
CA SER A 112 15.93 -1.35 -3.44
C SER A 112 16.32 -2.60 -4.25
N PRO A 113 16.90 -2.45 -5.45
CA PRO A 113 17.10 -1.18 -6.16
C PRO A 113 15.76 -0.54 -6.55
N ALA A 114 15.76 0.79 -6.63
CA ALA A 114 14.56 1.58 -6.88
C ALA A 114 13.90 1.24 -8.23
N PHE A 115 12.58 1.15 -8.24
CA PHE A 115 11.80 1.14 -9.47
C PHE A 115 11.73 2.56 -10.03
N ILE A 116 11.77 2.67 -11.37
CA ILE A 116 11.75 3.96 -12.07
C ILE A 116 10.38 4.64 -11.91
N ASN A 117 9.31 3.85 -11.92
CA ASN A 117 7.93 4.30 -11.76
C ASN A 117 7.04 3.14 -11.28
N ASP A 118 5.76 3.41 -11.09
CA ASP A 118 4.76 2.43 -10.64
C ASP A 118 4.46 1.36 -11.69
N ASP A 119 4.66 1.64 -12.97
CA ASP A 119 4.55 0.64 -14.03
C ASP A 119 5.64 -0.43 -13.90
N ALA A 120 6.90 -0.02 -13.77
CA ALA A 120 8.01 -0.94 -13.53
C ALA A 120 7.85 -1.72 -12.22
N PHE A 121 7.30 -1.07 -11.18
CA PHE A 121 6.94 -1.74 -9.93
C PHE A 121 5.86 -2.80 -10.12
N GLY A 122 4.78 -2.46 -10.84
CA GLY A 122 3.66 -3.37 -11.10
C GLY A 122 4.04 -4.57 -11.95
N ILE A 123 4.86 -4.34 -12.99
CA ILE A 123 5.46 -5.42 -13.78
C ILE A 123 6.22 -6.37 -12.87
N HIS A 124 7.07 -5.84 -11.98
CA HIS A 124 7.84 -6.68 -11.08
C HIS A 124 6.94 -7.47 -10.12
N VAL A 125 5.92 -6.84 -9.52
CA VAL A 125 4.97 -7.53 -8.63
C VAL A 125 4.21 -8.64 -9.36
N GLU A 126 3.64 -8.34 -10.54
CA GLU A 126 2.83 -9.27 -11.35
C GLU A 126 3.66 -10.49 -11.81
N THR A 127 4.86 -10.24 -12.33
CA THR A 127 5.71 -11.29 -12.94
C THR A 127 6.53 -12.11 -11.94
N THR A 128 6.56 -11.72 -10.66
CA THR A 128 7.32 -12.44 -9.63
C THR A 128 6.39 -13.07 -8.59
N ILE A 129 6.04 -12.31 -7.56
CA ILE A 129 5.44 -12.84 -6.34
C ILE A 129 3.94 -13.04 -6.46
N HIS A 130 3.24 -12.19 -7.22
CA HIS A 130 1.78 -12.21 -7.33
C HIS A 130 1.26 -13.57 -7.84
N ASN A 131 1.76 -14.02 -8.99
CA ASN A 131 1.33 -15.28 -9.60
C ASN A 131 1.64 -16.49 -8.70
N TRP A 132 2.78 -16.44 -7.98
CA TRP A 132 3.12 -17.46 -6.98
C TRP A 132 2.13 -17.48 -5.81
N ILE A 133 1.68 -16.33 -5.31
CA ILE A 133 0.78 -16.25 -4.15
C ILE A 133 -0.52 -17.04 -4.39
N HIS A 134 -1.13 -16.95 -5.58
CA HIS A 134 -2.35 -17.71 -5.90
C HIS A 134 -2.16 -19.23 -5.71
N GLY A 135 -1.06 -19.77 -6.21
CA GLY A 135 -0.70 -21.18 -6.04
C GLY A 135 -0.30 -21.51 -4.60
N ALA A 136 0.45 -20.63 -3.94
CA ALA A 136 0.92 -20.82 -2.58
C ALA A 136 -0.25 -20.89 -1.58
N VAL A 137 -1.28 -20.07 -1.73
CA VAL A 137 -2.50 -20.14 -0.92
C VAL A 137 -3.15 -21.51 -1.00
N ALA A 138 -3.30 -22.07 -2.20
CA ALA A 138 -3.86 -23.41 -2.38
C ALA A 138 -2.97 -24.52 -1.79
N ALA A 139 -1.65 -24.34 -1.80
CA ALA A 139 -0.68 -25.34 -1.34
C ALA A 139 -0.35 -25.24 0.17
N THR A 140 -0.72 -24.16 0.85
CA THR A 140 -0.33 -23.92 2.25
C THR A 140 -1.13 -24.78 3.23
N PRO A 141 -0.50 -25.72 3.96
CA PRO A 141 -1.23 -26.64 4.84
C PRO A 141 -2.01 -25.93 5.96
N ALA A 142 -1.48 -24.81 6.46
CA ALA A 142 -2.11 -24.04 7.54
C ALA A 142 -3.47 -23.44 7.13
N PHE A 143 -3.71 -23.22 5.83
CA PHE A 143 -4.98 -22.68 5.34
C PHE A 143 -6.04 -23.76 5.14
N ASN A 144 -5.63 -25.03 4.98
CA ASN A 144 -6.51 -26.20 4.92
C ASN A 144 -7.73 -26.02 4.00
N LEU A 145 -7.49 -25.55 2.77
CA LEU A 145 -8.55 -25.23 1.82
C LEU A 145 -9.18 -26.50 1.24
N PRO A 146 -10.51 -26.57 1.10
CA PRO A 146 -11.17 -27.66 0.38
C PRO A 146 -10.70 -27.73 -1.09
N PRO A 147 -10.65 -28.90 -1.73
CA PRO A 147 -10.20 -29.05 -3.11
C PRO A 147 -10.91 -28.13 -4.12
N ALA A 148 -12.21 -27.91 -3.94
CA ALA A 148 -12.99 -27.00 -4.79
C ALA A 148 -12.50 -25.54 -4.68
N GLU A 149 -12.17 -25.09 -3.47
CA GLU A 149 -11.63 -23.74 -3.27
C GLU A 149 -10.19 -23.61 -3.78
N GLN A 150 -9.38 -24.65 -3.60
CA GLN A 150 -8.04 -24.70 -4.18
C GLN A 150 -8.10 -24.53 -5.71
N ALA A 151 -9.04 -25.18 -6.39
CA ALA A 151 -9.23 -25.02 -7.83
C ALA A 151 -9.59 -23.58 -8.20
N ILE A 152 -10.56 -22.98 -7.50
CA ILE A 152 -11.03 -21.62 -7.75
C ILE A 152 -9.91 -20.59 -7.62
N ILE A 153 -9.12 -20.63 -6.54
CA ILE A 153 -8.11 -19.58 -6.27
C ILE A 153 -6.94 -19.59 -7.27
N LYS A 154 -6.67 -20.74 -7.90
CA LYS A 154 -5.60 -20.92 -8.89
C LYS A 154 -6.00 -20.52 -10.31
N GLU A 155 -7.29 -20.34 -10.57
CA GLU A 155 -7.84 -20.13 -11.90
C GLU A 155 -8.38 -18.71 -12.09
N LEU A 156 -8.89 -18.41 -13.29
CA LEU A 156 -9.50 -17.12 -13.65
C LEU A 156 -10.80 -16.82 -12.89
N HIS A 157 -11.22 -17.74 -12.03
CA HIS A 157 -12.38 -17.65 -11.14
C HIS A 157 -12.02 -17.23 -9.70
N SER A 158 -10.75 -16.93 -9.43
CA SER A 158 -10.22 -16.58 -8.11
C SER A 158 -11.03 -15.52 -7.36
N VAL A 159 -11.57 -14.53 -8.07
CA VAL A 159 -12.48 -13.47 -7.59
C VAL A 159 -13.69 -13.96 -6.77
N GLN A 160 -14.11 -15.22 -6.96
CA GLN A 160 -15.17 -15.84 -6.16
C GLN A 160 -14.74 -16.20 -4.73
N SER A 161 -13.43 -16.33 -4.49
CA SER A 161 -12.89 -16.66 -3.18
C SER A 161 -12.54 -15.40 -2.39
N THR A 162 -12.83 -15.41 -1.09
CA THR A 162 -12.41 -14.37 -0.14
C THR A 162 -10.88 -14.21 -0.10
N TRP A 163 -10.11 -15.25 -0.46
CA TRP A 163 -8.66 -15.15 -0.58
C TRP A 163 -8.20 -14.19 -1.67
N PHE A 164 -8.96 -14.03 -2.76
CA PHE A 164 -8.65 -13.05 -3.81
C PHE A 164 -8.52 -11.64 -3.22
N TYR A 165 -9.46 -11.22 -2.37
CA TYR A 165 -9.43 -9.89 -1.75
C TYR A 165 -8.28 -9.74 -0.74
N LYS A 166 -7.85 -10.83 -0.10
CA LYS A 166 -6.65 -10.81 0.76
C LYS A 166 -5.38 -10.62 -0.07
N ILE A 167 -5.27 -11.35 -1.18
CA ILE A 167 -4.14 -11.30 -2.12
C ILE A 167 -4.06 -9.94 -2.80
N HIS A 168 -5.15 -9.49 -3.43
CA HIS A 168 -5.16 -8.20 -4.13
C HIS A 168 -5.17 -7.01 -3.17
N GLY A 169 -5.65 -7.18 -1.93
CA GLY A 169 -5.44 -6.21 -0.86
C GLY A 169 -3.96 -6.03 -0.51
N LEU A 170 -3.14 -7.09 -0.54
CA LEU A 170 -1.69 -7.00 -0.38
C LEU A 170 -1.03 -6.28 -1.55
N VAL A 171 -1.45 -6.61 -2.78
CA VAL A 171 -0.99 -5.94 -4.00
C VAL A 171 -1.30 -4.44 -3.94
N ASP A 172 -2.51 -4.09 -3.51
CA ASP A 172 -2.96 -2.71 -3.34
C ASP A 172 -2.19 -1.95 -2.26
N TYR A 173 -1.92 -2.64 -1.14
CA TYR A 173 -1.09 -2.12 -0.05
C TYR A 173 0.33 -1.81 -0.55
N TRP A 174 0.94 -2.72 -1.31
CA TRP A 174 2.25 -2.51 -1.91
C TRP A 174 2.26 -1.30 -2.85
N TRP A 175 1.26 -1.17 -3.72
CA TRP A 175 1.16 -0.03 -4.64
C TRP A 175 0.97 1.29 -3.92
N THR A 176 0.07 1.33 -2.93
CA THR A 176 -0.17 2.53 -2.12
C THR A 176 1.08 2.96 -1.38
N ARG A 177 1.83 2.00 -0.82
CA ARG A 177 3.11 2.29 -0.14
C ARG A 177 4.20 2.75 -1.12
N PHE A 178 4.17 2.28 -2.36
CA PHE A 178 5.08 2.73 -3.41
C PHE A 178 4.76 4.17 -3.86
N LEU A 179 3.47 4.50 -4.07
CA LEU A 179 3.03 5.84 -4.46
C LEU A 179 3.17 6.87 -3.33
N HIS A 180 3.00 6.42 -2.11
CA HIS A 180 3.12 7.22 -0.90
C HIS A 180 4.16 6.60 0.03
N PRO A 181 5.46 6.63 -0.36
CA PRO A 181 6.51 6.18 0.53
C PRO A 181 6.36 6.99 1.80
N LYS A 182 6.29 6.32 2.96
CA LYS A 182 6.18 7.02 4.24
C LYS A 182 7.29 8.06 4.27
N ASN A 183 6.93 9.33 4.27
CA ASN A 183 7.90 10.40 4.47
C ASN A 183 8.60 10.09 5.79
N ALA A 184 9.89 9.75 5.73
CA ALA A 184 10.71 9.54 6.92
C ALA A 184 10.58 10.75 7.88
N PHE A 185 10.38 11.95 7.32
CA PHE A 185 10.01 13.16 8.05
C PHE A 185 8.76 13.06 8.91
N LYS A 186 7.67 12.47 8.41
CA LYS A 186 6.43 12.31 9.19
C LYS A 186 6.64 11.33 10.35
N GLU A 187 7.42 10.28 10.13
CA GLU A 187 7.77 9.35 11.20
C GLU A 187 8.70 9.96 12.25
N ILE A 188 9.66 10.82 11.85
CA ILE A 188 10.54 11.58 12.75
C ILE A 188 9.72 12.58 13.59
N ILE A 189 8.78 13.31 12.97
CA ILE A 189 7.90 14.26 13.66
C ILE A 189 6.95 13.53 14.63
N ASP A 190 6.34 12.43 14.20
CA ASP A 190 5.40 11.66 15.01
C ASP A 190 6.08 10.94 16.19
N THR A 191 7.36 10.57 16.06
CA THR A 191 8.13 9.89 17.12
C THR A 191 8.94 10.83 18.01
N ASN A 192 9.20 12.07 17.57
CA ASN A 192 9.85 13.12 18.36
C ASN A 192 9.13 14.45 18.15
N PRO A 193 7.98 14.67 18.82
CA PRO A 193 7.20 15.92 18.69
C PRO A 193 7.92 17.18 19.19
N LYS A 194 9.17 17.06 19.68
CA LYS A 194 10.04 18.17 20.09
C LYS A 194 11.06 18.59 19.03
N LEU A 195 11.17 17.86 17.92
CA LEU A 195 12.03 18.25 16.80
C LEU A 195 11.33 19.34 15.99
N VAL A 196 11.72 20.59 16.22
CA VAL A 196 11.33 21.74 15.39
C VAL A 196 12.43 21.96 14.36
N PHE A 197 12.13 21.74 13.08
CA PHE A 197 13.01 22.14 11.98
C PHE A 197 12.66 23.57 11.59
N LYS A 198 13.62 24.49 11.74
CA LYS A 198 13.48 25.86 11.26
C LYS A 198 14.39 26.03 10.05
N GLU A 199 13.81 25.94 8.86
CA GLU A 199 14.52 26.22 7.62
C GLU A 199 14.51 27.74 7.40
N THR A 200 15.69 28.36 7.33
CA THR A 200 15.81 29.78 7.00
C THR A 200 16.41 29.87 5.60
N VAL A 201 15.61 30.27 4.63
CA VAL A 201 16.08 30.52 3.26
C VAL A 201 16.51 31.97 3.16
N ASP A 202 17.82 32.22 3.09
CA ASP A 202 18.33 33.57 2.85
C ASP A 202 18.28 33.88 1.35
N ALA A 203 17.46 34.85 0.97
CA ALA A 203 17.23 35.23 -0.42
C ALA A 203 18.06 36.47 -0.76
N HIS A 204 19.37 36.29 -1.00
CA HIS A 204 20.22 37.32 -1.63
C HIS A 204 20.75 36.83 -2.99
N PRO A 205 20.44 37.51 -4.11
CA PRO A 205 21.06 37.23 -5.41
C PRO A 205 22.53 37.67 -5.46
N PRO A 206 23.41 36.99 -6.24
CA PRO A 206 23.11 35.98 -7.26
C PRO A 206 23.37 34.52 -6.82
N HIS A 207 23.66 34.27 -5.54
CA HIS A 207 23.91 32.92 -5.04
C HIS A 207 23.06 32.61 -3.80
N LYS A 208 22.08 31.73 -3.96
CA LYS A 208 21.38 31.10 -2.83
C LYS A 208 22.39 30.23 -2.10
N HIS A 209 22.87 30.68 -0.95
CA HIS A 209 23.63 29.85 -0.02
C HIS A 209 22.74 29.43 1.13
N ILE A 210 22.65 28.12 1.38
CA ILE A 210 22.07 27.58 2.62
C ILE A 210 23.16 27.70 3.69
N ILE A 211 22.92 28.50 4.72
CA ILE A 211 23.85 28.70 5.83
C ILE A 211 23.45 27.76 6.97
N ASP A 212 24.34 26.84 7.34
CA ASP A 212 24.19 26.03 8.56
C ASP A 212 24.48 26.92 9.79
N VAL A 213 23.44 27.32 10.52
CA VAL A 213 23.61 27.97 11.83
C VAL A 213 23.46 26.92 12.94
N PRO A 214 24.51 26.62 13.72
CA PRO A 214 24.38 25.75 14.88
C PRO A 214 23.64 26.49 16.00
N LEU A 215 22.38 26.14 16.25
CA LEU A 215 21.65 26.65 17.40
C LEU A 215 22.04 25.86 18.66
N LYS A 216 22.46 26.60 19.70
CA LYS A 216 22.60 26.08 21.06
C LYS A 216 21.25 25.52 21.54
N PRO A 217 21.25 24.47 22.38
CA PRO A 217 20.02 23.90 22.91
C PRO A 217 19.36 24.90 23.85
N VAL A 218 18.33 25.58 23.38
CA VAL A 218 17.42 26.33 24.25
C VAL A 218 16.40 25.32 24.75
N ILE A 219 16.62 24.86 25.99
CA ILE A 219 15.57 24.22 26.79
C ILE A 219 14.63 25.35 27.18
N ASP A 220 13.46 25.43 26.57
CA ASP A 220 12.29 26.01 27.21
C ASP A 220 11.02 25.38 26.64
N VAL A 221 10.17 24.91 27.56
CA VAL A 221 8.90 24.25 27.28
C VAL A 221 7.88 25.31 26.87
N PRO A 222 7.18 25.20 25.71
CA PRO A 222 6.07 26.09 25.44
C PRO A 222 4.79 25.57 26.13
N PRO A 223 3.98 26.47 26.74
CA PRO A 223 2.75 26.09 27.40
C PRO A 223 1.67 25.65 26.39
N LYS A 224 0.72 24.83 26.88
CA LYS A 224 -0.45 24.35 26.13
C LYS A 224 -1.20 25.50 25.45
N GLY A 225 -1.37 25.41 24.13
CA GLY A 225 -2.29 26.27 23.38
C GLY A 225 -1.69 27.09 22.24
N PHE A 226 -0.49 26.77 21.73
CA PHE A 226 0.07 27.50 20.60
C PHE A 226 -0.62 27.13 19.28
N LYS A 227 -1.31 28.10 18.66
CA LYS A 227 -1.63 28.10 17.23
C LYS A 227 -0.55 28.94 16.56
N GLU A 228 0.26 28.32 15.70
CA GLU A 228 1.16 29.08 14.84
C GLU A 228 0.35 29.61 13.65
N GLN A 229 0.14 30.92 13.61
CA GLN A 229 -0.20 31.63 12.38
C GLN A 229 1.11 32.03 11.71
N VAL A 230 1.32 31.55 10.49
CA VAL A 230 2.36 32.08 9.60
C VAL A 230 1.66 33.05 8.64
N GLU A 231 1.89 34.35 8.81
CA GLU A 231 1.68 35.31 7.74
C GLU A 231 2.91 35.29 6.82
N VAL A 232 2.71 34.84 5.58
CA VAL A 232 3.67 35.01 4.49
C VAL A 232 3.16 36.16 3.63
N PRO A 233 3.90 37.27 3.45
CA PRO A 233 3.58 38.24 2.42
C PRO A 233 3.85 37.58 1.06
N GLY A 234 2.79 37.07 0.44
CA GLY A 234 2.75 36.83 -1.00
C GLY A 234 3.06 35.43 -1.51
N LYS A 235 2.73 34.33 -0.78
CA LYS A 235 2.34 33.00 -1.35
C LYS A 235 2.05 31.97 -0.24
N ASN A 236 1.06 31.10 -0.46
CA ASN A 236 0.59 30.08 0.50
C ASN A 236 1.38 28.77 0.37
N PHE A 237 1.38 27.97 1.45
CA PHE A 237 1.97 26.62 1.54
C PHE A 237 1.47 25.59 0.50
N GLY A 238 0.54 25.96 -0.38
CA GLY A 238 0.11 25.16 -1.54
C GLY A 238 1.09 25.17 -2.73
N ASP A 239 2.20 25.90 -2.63
CA ASP A 239 3.18 26.07 -3.72
C ASP A 239 4.40 25.13 -3.63
N VAL A 240 4.33 24.03 -2.87
CA VAL A 240 5.30 22.94 -3.04
C VAL A 240 5.09 22.39 -4.46
N PRO A 241 6.09 22.48 -5.36
CA PRO A 241 5.92 21.96 -6.71
C PRO A 241 5.64 20.46 -6.62
N ASP A 242 4.51 20.04 -7.18
CA ASP A 242 4.26 18.63 -7.44
C ASP A 242 5.48 18.06 -8.18
N PRO A 243 6.21 17.08 -7.63
CA PRO A 243 7.39 16.50 -8.28
C PRO A 243 7.04 15.82 -9.62
N PHE A 244 5.75 15.65 -9.93
CA PHE A 244 5.22 15.13 -11.18
C PHE A 244 4.72 16.21 -12.14
N LYS A 245 4.91 17.50 -11.82
CA LYS A 245 4.60 18.60 -12.73
C LYS A 245 5.57 18.57 -13.93
N PRO A 246 5.09 18.63 -15.18
CA PRO A 246 5.97 18.67 -16.35
C PRO A 246 6.94 19.85 -16.26
N GLY A 247 8.25 19.59 -16.39
CA GLY A 247 9.29 20.62 -16.41
C GLY A 247 10.19 20.69 -15.17
N ILE A 248 10.05 19.79 -14.19
CA ILE A 248 11.03 19.66 -13.11
C ILE A 248 12.20 18.81 -13.61
N ASP A 249 13.41 19.36 -13.50
CA ASP A 249 14.64 18.68 -13.91
C ASP A 249 14.84 17.40 -13.06
N PRO A 250 14.95 16.21 -13.69
CA PRO A 250 15.23 14.96 -13.00
C PRO A 250 16.47 15.01 -12.10
N ALA A 251 17.46 15.84 -12.45
CA ALA A 251 18.65 16.03 -11.62
C ALA A 251 18.32 16.64 -10.26
N VAL A 252 17.36 17.57 -10.20
CA VAL A 252 16.92 18.21 -8.95
C VAL A 252 16.16 17.21 -8.06
N VAL A 253 15.35 16.34 -8.66
CA VAL A 253 14.66 15.27 -7.92
C VAL A 253 15.69 14.28 -7.35
N GLN A 254 16.71 13.94 -8.13
CA GLN A 254 17.76 13.01 -7.72
C GLN A 254 18.67 13.61 -6.64
N GLU A 255 18.98 14.90 -6.72
CA GLU A 255 19.70 15.65 -5.68
C GLU A 255 18.92 15.69 -4.35
N LEU A 256 17.61 15.95 -4.41
CA LEU A 256 16.74 15.94 -3.24
C LEU A 256 16.67 14.55 -2.59
N VAL A 257 16.54 13.50 -3.39
CA VAL A 257 16.56 12.10 -2.90
C VAL A 257 17.88 11.77 -2.21
N GLU A 258 19.01 12.13 -2.81
CA GLU A 258 20.34 11.86 -2.23
C GLU A 258 20.57 12.69 -0.96
N ARG A 259 20.05 13.92 -0.91
CA ARG A 259 20.12 14.77 0.27
C ARG A 259 19.29 14.22 1.43
N VAL A 260 18.11 13.67 1.16
CA VAL A 260 17.29 12.98 2.16
C VAL A 260 18.05 11.79 2.75
N LYS A 261 18.68 10.95 1.91
CA LYS A 261 19.51 9.82 2.39
C LYS A 261 20.68 10.27 3.27
N GLN A 262 21.38 11.35 2.91
CA GLN A 262 22.48 11.89 3.71
C GLN A 262 22.00 12.41 5.07
N LEU A 263 20.80 12.99 5.13
CA LEU A 263 20.20 13.45 6.39
C LEU A 263 19.77 12.26 7.25
N GLU A 264 19.18 11.22 6.65
CA GLU A 264 18.82 9.96 7.34
C GLU A 264 20.05 9.27 7.95
N ALA A 265 21.17 9.22 7.23
CA ALA A 265 22.42 8.61 7.70
C ALA A 265 23.04 9.34 8.91
N ARG A 266 22.69 10.61 9.14
CA ARG A 266 23.21 11.45 10.22
C ARG A 266 22.40 11.35 11.52
N VAL A 267 21.22 10.74 11.49
CA VAL A 267 20.36 10.62 12.68
C VAL A 267 20.57 9.24 13.33
N PRO A 268 21.15 9.16 14.54
CA PRO A 268 21.23 7.89 15.26
C PRO A 268 19.84 7.48 15.76
N VAL A 269 19.17 6.61 15.01
CA VAL A 269 17.83 6.10 15.38
C VAL A 269 17.95 5.09 16.52
N LYS A 270 17.58 5.49 17.74
CA LYS A 270 17.20 4.52 18.78
C LYS A 270 15.76 4.09 18.52
N ILE A 271 15.58 2.93 17.90
CA ILE A 271 14.27 2.32 17.68
C ILE A 271 13.68 1.96 19.05
N SER A 272 12.65 2.69 19.49
CA SER A 272 11.92 2.39 20.72
C SER A 272 10.93 1.23 20.50
N PRO A 273 10.86 0.22 21.39
CA PRO A 273 10.08 -1.00 21.17
C PRO A 273 8.58 -0.89 21.52
N PHE A 274 8.01 0.31 21.65
CA PHE A 274 6.62 0.46 22.12
C PHE A 274 5.57 0.43 21.00
N ILE A 275 4.54 -0.40 21.21
CA ILE A 275 3.34 -0.54 20.36
C ILE A 275 2.63 0.82 20.24
N ARG A 276 2.38 1.26 19.00
CA ARG A 276 1.79 2.57 18.69
C ARG A 276 0.29 2.62 19.01
N PRO A 277 -0.31 3.80 19.28
CA PRO A 277 -1.72 3.92 19.62
C PRO A 277 -2.70 3.31 18.60
N PHE A 278 -2.40 3.39 17.30
CA PHE A 278 -3.22 2.77 16.24
C PHE A 278 -3.04 1.24 16.13
N GLN A 279 -2.03 0.69 16.81
CA GLN A 279 -1.78 -0.76 16.90
C GLN A 279 -2.42 -1.36 18.15
N ARG A 280 -3.15 -0.56 18.96
CA ARG A 280 -3.93 -1.07 20.09
C ARG A 280 -5.26 -1.62 19.57
N PRO A 281 -5.63 -2.87 19.88
CA PRO A 281 -6.96 -3.36 19.57
C PRO A 281 -8.02 -2.52 20.30
N VAL A 282 -9.08 -2.12 19.59
CA VAL A 282 -10.24 -1.44 20.18
C VAL A 282 -11.03 -2.48 20.97
N VAL A 283 -11.01 -2.40 22.30
CA VAL A 283 -11.80 -3.27 23.17
C VAL A 283 -12.88 -2.43 23.86
N GLY A 284 -14.13 -2.61 23.43
CA GLY A 284 -15.34 -2.34 24.22
C GLY A 284 -15.86 -0.89 24.29
N GLU A 285 -16.50 -0.38 23.23
CA GLU A 285 -17.53 0.67 23.37
C GLU A 285 -18.92 0.03 23.33
N ASN A 286 -19.29 -0.65 24.41
CA ASN A 286 -20.67 -1.01 24.70
C ASN A 286 -20.82 -1.28 26.21
N ILE A 287 -20.79 -0.23 27.03
CA ILE A 287 -21.34 -0.29 28.40
C ILE A 287 -22.17 0.97 28.67
N VAL A 288 -23.48 0.82 28.45
CA VAL A 288 -24.62 1.34 29.24
C VAL A 288 -24.63 2.83 29.59
N LYS A 289 -25.45 3.59 28.85
CA LYS A 289 -26.12 4.81 29.35
C LYS A 289 -26.92 4.46 30.61
N LYS A 290 -26.53 4.97 31.78
CA LYS A 290 -27.44 5.05 32.93
C LYS A 290 -28.21 6.37 32.86
N GLU A 291 -29.51 6.25 32.66
CA GLU A 291 -30.48 7.31 32.91
C GLU A 291 -30.43 7.75 34.38
N ASN A 292 -30.23 9.04 34.62
CA ASN A 292 -30.45 9.63 35.93
C ASN A 292 -31.95 9.90 36.10
N LYS A 293 -32.60 9.17 37.02
CA LYS A 293 -33.89 9.58 37.59
C LYS A 293 -33.71 10.79 38.50
N PRO A 294 -34.68 11.73 38.56
CA PRO A 294 -34.59 12.89 39.43
C PRO A 294 -34.87 12.47 40.89
N ARG A 295 -34.09 13.02 41.83
CA ARG A 295 -34.45 12.98 43.25
C ARG A 295 -35.30 14.21 43.59
N LYS A 296 -36.38 13.95 44.32
CA LYS A 296 -37.15 14.92 45.11
C LYS A 296 -36.30 15.52 46.21
#